data_AF-A0A4Y8UVL7-F1
#
_entry.id   AF-A0A4Y8UVL7-F1
#
_cell.length_a   1.000
_cell.length_b   1.000
_cell.length_c   1.000
_cell.angle_alpha   90.00
_cell.angle_beta   90.00
_cell.angle_gamma   90.00
#
_symmetry.space_group_name_H-M   'P 1'
#
loop_
_entity.id
_entity.type
_entity.pdbx_description
1 polymer ?
#
loop_
_entity_poly.entity_id
_entity_poly.type
_entity_poly.pdbx_seq_one_letter_code
_entity_poly.pdbx_strand_id
1 'polypeptide(L)'
;MLITLPAALAQSLDEAKATGLIGEKRDGYIGLVQGSAPPAVISLVEDVNRQRRVRYEQIARENNIGIEQVAQLAFNKAVEATRSGHFLEDANGRWVRKP
;
A
#
# COMPACT_ATOMS: atom_id res chain seq x y z
N MET A 1 3.33 -6.19 -13.42
CA MET A 1 4.59 -6.38 -12.67
C MET A 1 4.24 -6.47 -11.21
N LEU A 2 4.27 -7.69 -10.67
CA LEU A 2 3.92 -8.00 -9.29
C LEU A 2 5.08 -7.54 -8.39
N ILE A 3 4.80 -6.79 -7.33
CA ILE A 3 5.81 -6.53 -6.28
C ILE A 3 5.85 -7.80 -5.43
N THR A 4 6.89 -8.63 -5.59
CA THR A 4 7.07 -9.84 -4.80
C THR A 4 7.65 -9.46 -3.44
N LEU A 5 6.78 -9.33 -2.44
CA LEU A 5 7.17 -9.27 -1.04
C LEU A 5 7.66 -10.65 -0.59
N PRO A 6 8.59 -10.74 0.39
CA PRO A 6 8.89 -12.00 1.05
C PRO A 6 7.61 -12.68 1.56
N ALA A 7 7.46 -13.99 1.39
CA ALA A 7 6.20 -14.68 1.69
C ALA A 7 5.67 -14.46 3.12
N ALA A 8 6.56 -14.36 4.13
CA ALA A 8 6.18 -14.06 5.51
C ALA A 8 5.64 -12.64 5.69
N LEU A 9 6.21 -11.65 4.98
CA LEU A 9 5.72 -10.26 4.97
C LEU A 9 4.43 -10.11 4.14
N ALA A 10 4.28 -10.92 3.09
CA ALA A 10 3.05 -10.95 2.30
C ALA A 10 1.87 -11.48 3.14
N GLN A 11 2.09 -12.53 3.93
CA GLN A 11 1.07 -13.09 4.82
C GLN A 11 0.63 -12.07 5.89
N SER A 12 1.57 -11.42 6.57
CA SER A 12 1.24 -10.42 7.59
C SER A 12 0.58 -9.17 6.99
N LEU A 13 0.95 -8.78 5.76
CA LEU A 13 0.30 -7.69 5.03
C LEU A 13 -1.15 -8.01 4.68
N ASP A 14 -1.40 -9.22 4.15
CA ASP A 14 -2.74 -9.65 3.79
C ASP A 14 -3.64 -9.77 5.03
N GLU A 15 -3.12 -10.29 6.14
CA GLU A 15 -3.83 -10.37 7.42
C GLU A 15 -4.15 -8.97 7.99
N ALA A 16 -3.19 -8.05 7.97
CA ALA A 16 -3.41 -6.69 8.44
C ALA A 16 -4.45 -5.93 7.58
N LYS A 17 -4.49 -6.17 6.27
CA LYS A 17 -5.53 -5.63 5.38
C LYS A 17 -6.89 -6.26 5.64
N ALA A 18 -6.94 -7.57 5.81
CA ALA A 18 -8.18 -8.31 6.06
C ALA A 18 -8.84 -7.90 7.38
N THR A 19 -8.04 -7.65 8.41
CA THR A 19 -8.50 -7.15 9.71
C THR A 19 -8.82 -5.66 9.73
N GLY A 20 -8.53 -4.94 8.63
CA GLY A 20 -8.83 -3.52 8.51
C GLY A 20 -7.94 -2.62 9.38
N LEU A 21 -6.73 -3.09 9.72
CA LEU A 21 -5.73 -2.29 10.42
C LEU A 21 -4.98 -1.36 9.45
N ILE A 22 -4.86 -1.77 8.19
CA ILE A 22 -4.18 -1.01 7.13
C ILE A 22 -4.99 -0.95 5.84
N GLY A 23 -4.69 0.04 5.01
CA GLY A 23 -5.32 0.28 3.71
C GLY A 23 -4.35 0.89 2.70
N GLU A 24 -4.75 0.93 1.43
CA GLU A 24 -3.98 1.58 0.36
C GLU A 24 -4.27 3.08 0.33
N LYS A 25 -3.22 3.89 0.37
CA LYS A 25 -3.28 5.35 0.29
C LYS A 25 -3.18 5.84 -1.15
N ARG A 26 -3.79 7.00 -1.45
CA ARG A 26 -3.79 7.58 -2.80
C ARG A 26 -2.40 7.95 -3.30
N ASP A 27 -1.48 8.19 -2.39
CA ASP A 27 -0.06 8.45 -2.68
C ASP A 27 0.72 7.19 -3.10
N GLY A 28 0.07 6.03 -3.24
CA GLY A 28 0.69 4.77 -3.67
C GLY A 28 1.31 3.95 -2.54
N TYR A 29 1.20 4.39 -1.29
CA TYR A 29 1.72 3.67 -0.12
C TYR A 29 0.62 2.96 0.66
N ILE A 30 0.97 2.26 1.74
CA ILE A 30 -0.01 1.76 2.72
C ILE A 30 0.01 2.61 3.98
N GLY A 31 -1.13 2.69 4.66
CA GLY A 31 -1.28 3.45 5.90
C GLY A 31 -2.12 2.70 6.92
N LEU A 32 -2.00 3.10 8.18
CA LEU A 32 -2.86 2.65 9.27
C LEU A 32 -4.27 3.23 9.08
N VAL A 33 -5.29 2.38 9.10
CA VAL A 33 -6.70 2.78 9.02
C VAL A 33 -7.21 3.26 10.38
N GLN A 34 -6.67 2.67 11.45
CA GLN A 34 -7.03 2.96 12.83
C GLN A 34 -5.87 3.66 13.54
N GLY A 35 -6.18 4.61 14.43
CA GLY A 35 -5.16 5.36 15.18
C GLY A 35 -4.34 4.51 16.16
N SER A 36 -4.83 3.33 16.53
CA SER A 36 -4.12 2.36 17.37
C SER A 36 -3.93 1.05 16.61
N ALA A 37 -2.68 0.73 16.27
CA ALA A 37 -2.30 -0.55 15.69
C ALA A 37 -1.18 -1.21 16.53
N PRO A 38 -1.09 -2.54 16.57
CA PRO A 38 0.02 -3.22 17.23
C PRO A 38 1.37 -2.75 16.68
N PRO A 39 2.44 -2.66 17.51
CA PRO A 39 3.77 -2.25 17.05
C PRO A 39 4.27 -3.04 15.83
N ALA A 40 3.98 -4.33 15.77
CA ALA A 40 4.33 -5.18 14.63
C ALA A 40 3.68 -4.71 13.31
N VAL A 41 2.45 -4.21 13.36
CA VAL A 41 1.74 -3.68 12.17
C VAL A 41 2.32 -2.33 11.75
N ILE A 42 2.75 -1.50 12.71
CA ILE A 42 3.43 -0.23 12.42
C ILE A 42 4.75 -0.51 11.69
N SER A 43 5.59 -1.41 12.22
CA SER A 43 6.84 -1.81 11.56
C SER A 43 6.60 -2.41 10.18
N LEU A 44 5.55 -3.23 10.02
CA LEU A 44 5.17 -3.77 8.72
C LEU A 44 4.84 -2.68 7.70
N VAL A 45 4.08 -1.65 8.09
CA VAL A 45 3.76 -0.50 7.22
C VAL A 45 5.04 0.22 6.77
N GLU A 46 5.94 0.50 7.71
CA GLU A 46 7.22 1.15 7.41
C GLU A 46 8.06 0.31 6.45
N ASP A 47 8.20 -1.00 6.71
CA ASP A 47 9.00 -1.91 5.90
C ASP A 47 8.49 -1.99 4.46
N VAL A 48 7.17 -2.15 4.28
CA VAL A 48 6.53 -2.22 2.96
C VAL A 48 6.66 -0.89 2.23
N ASN A 49 6.46 0.23 2.91
CA ASN A 49 6.59 1.55 2.28
C ASN A 49 8.04 1.85 1.86
N ARG A 50 9.04 1.43 2.65
CA ARG A 50 10.45 1.51 2.23
C ARG A 50 10.71 0.70 0.97
N GLN A 51 10.22 -0.55 0.91
CA GLN A 51 10.37 -1.40 -0.28
C GLN A 51 9.66 -0.81 -1.52
N ARG A 52 8.44 -0.29 -1.36
CA ARG A 52 7.70 0.39 -2.43
C ARG A 52 8.47 1.60 -2.95
N ARG A 53 9.01 2.43 -2.06
CA ARG A 53 9.77 3.62 -2.44
C ARG A 53 11.00 3.27 -3.28
N VAL A 54 11.83 2.33 -2.83
CA VAL A 54 13.01 1.89 -3.59
C VAL A 54 12.60 1.41 -4.99
N ARG A 55 11.51 0.65 -5.08
CA ARG A 55 10.99 0.18 -6.36
C ARG A 55 10.44 1.31 -7.23
N TYR A 56 9.73 2.27 -6.66
CA TYR A 56 9.21 3.41 -7.41
C TYR A 56 10.34 4.28 -7.95
N GLU A 57 11.38 4.53 -7.16
CA GLU A 57 12.58 5.24 -7.59
C GLU A 57 13.32 4.51 -8.72
N GLN A 58 13.35 3.19 -8.71
CA GLN A 58 13.91 2.40 -9.81
C GLN A 58 13.08 2.56 -11.09
N ILE A 59 11.76 2.34 -11.03
CA ILE A 59 10.86 2.45 -12.18
C ILE A 59 10.87 3.87 -12.74
N ALA A 60 10.86 4.89 -11.87
CA ALA A 60 10.91 6.29 -12.25
C ALA A 60 12.16 6.59 -13.08
N ARG A 61 13.33 6.11 -12.64
CA ARG A 61 14.60 6.26 -13.39
C ARG A 61 14.58 5.52 -14.71
N GLU A 62 14.13 4.26 -14.72
CA GLU A 62 14.07 3.43 -15.94
C GLU A 62 13.15 4.02 -17.01
N ASN A 63 12.10 4.73 -16.61
CA ASN A 63 11.08 5.28 -17.52
C ASN A 63 11.18 6.80 -17.70
N ASN A 64 12.16 7.46 -17.06
CA ASN A 64 12.33 8.91 -17.06
C ASN A 64 11.05 9.68 -16.69
N ILE A 65 10.38 9.24 -15.61
CA ILE A 65 9.16 9.85 -15.07
C ILE A 65 9.31 10.17 -13.58
N GLY A 66 8.39 10.96 -13.03
CA GLY A 66 8.39 11.29 -11.60
C GLY A 66 8.02 10.09 -10.71
N ILE A 67 8.60 9.99 -9.52
CA ILE A 67 8.25 8.95 -8.53
C ILE A 67 6.76 9.00 -8.17
N GLU A 68 6.17 10.20 -8.07
CA GLU A 68 4.75 10.40 -7.79
C GLU A 68 3.85 9.82 -8.89
N GLN A 69 4.28 9.92 -10.16
CA GLN A 69 3.55 9.31 -11.28
C GLN A 69 3.58 7.78 -11.18
N VAL A 70 4.72 7.19 -10.81
CA VAL A 70 4.81 5.75 -10.56
C VAL A 70 3.92 5.33 -9.40
N ALA A 71 3.92 6.09 -8.31
CA ALA A 71 3.14 5.79 -7.13
C ALA A 71 1.62 5.88 -7.42
N GLN A 72 1.19 6.85 -8.22
CA GLN A 72 -0.20 6.96 -8.68
C GLN A 72 -0.62 5.77 -9.55
N LEU A 73 0.24 5.32 -10.47
CA LEU A 73 0.00 4.11 -11.26
C LEU A 73 -0.07 2.86 -10.36
N ALA A 74 0.77 2.80 -9.32
CA ALA A 74 0.74 1.72 -8.36
C ALA A 74 -0.53 1.73 -7.51
N PHE A 75 -1.02 2.90 -7.08
CA PHE A 75 -2.31 3.03 -6.40
C PHE A 75 -3.46 2.52 -7.27
N ASN A 76 -3.53 2.94 -8.54
CA ASN A 76 -4.60 2.48 -9.45
C ASN A 76 -4.62 0.95 -9.56
N LYS A 77 -3.45 0.33 -9.72
CA LYS A 77 -3.33 -1.14 -9.72
C LYS A 77 -3.70 -1.76 -8.38
N ALA A 78 -3.36 -1.11 -7.27
CA ALA A 78 -3.72 -1.57 -5.95
C ALA A 78 -5.24 -1.51 -5.74
N VAL A 79 -5.92 -0.46 -6.20
CA VAL A 79 -7.39 -0.34 -6.17
C VAL A 79 -8.04 -1.50 -6.91
N GLU A 80 -7.58 -1.81 -8.12
CA GLU A 80 -8.07 -2.95 -8.91
C GLU A 80 -7.88 -4.28 -8.16
N ALA A 81 -6.67 -4.51 -7.63
CA ALA A 81 -6.29 -5.75 -6.96
C ALA A 81 -6.83 -5.90 -5.53
N THR A 82 -7.26 -4.81 -4.89
CA THR A 82 -7.77 -4.83 -3.50
C THR A 82 -9.05 -5.65 -3.43
N ARG A 83 -9.19 -6.50 -2.41
CA ARG A 83 -10.39 -7.34 -2.23
C ARG A 83 -11.54 -6.50 -1.68
N SER A 84 -12.78 -6.90 -1.95
CA SER A 84 -13.96 -6.33 -1.28
C SER A 84 -13.80 -6.43 0.25
N GLY A 85 -14.28 -5.42 0.97
CA GLY A 85 -14.18 -5.28 2.42
C GLY A 85 -12.87 -4.68 2.94
N HIS A 86 -11.79 -4.65 2.14
CA HIS A 86 -10.52 -4.00 2.48
C HIS A 86 -10.60 -2.48 2.29
N PHE A 87 -9.66 -1.73 2.90
CA PHE A 87 -9.68 -0.27 2.90
C PHE A 87 -8.83 0.37 1.81
N LEU A 88 -9.36 1.46 1.25
CA LEU A 88 -8.73 2.36 0.31
C LEU A 88 -8.91 3.81 0.81
N GLU A 89 -7.97 4.69 0.54
CA GLU A 89 -8.12 6.12 0.79
C GLU A 89 -8.88 6.78 -0.37
N ASP A 90 -9.94 7.53 -0.05
CA ASP A 90 -10.74 8.27 -1.01
C ASP A 90 -10.10 9.61 -1.40
N ALA A 91 -10.73 10.33 -2.33
CA ALA A 91 -10.20 11.60 -2.83
C ALA A 91 -10.05 12.69 -1.75
N ASN A 92 -10.76 12.56 -0.63
CA ASN A 92 -10.77 13.49 0.50
C ASN A 92 -9.81 13.05 1.63
N GLY A 93 -9.00 12.00 1.42
CA GLY A 93 -8.11 11.45 2.45
C GLY A 93 -8.84 10.61 3.50
N ARG A 94 -10.06 10.15 3.22
CA ARG A 94 -10.84 9.32 4.14
C ARG A 94 -10.70 7.84 3.79
N TRP A 95 -10.66 7.00 4.81
CA TRP A 95 -10.70 5.54 4.60
C TRP A 95 -12.10 5.08 4.21
N VAL A 96 -12.21 4.38 3.09
CA VAL A 96 -13.43 3.75 2.59
C VAL A 96 -13.20 2.26 2.39
N ARG A 97 -14.21 1.44 2.68
CA ARG A 97 -14.17 0.00 2.36
C ARG A 97 -14.51 -0.18 0.89
N LYS A 98 -13.72 -0.99 0.18
CA LYS A 98 -14.04 -1.41 -1.17
C LYS A 98 -15.33 -2.25 -1.13
N PRO A 99 -16.33 -1.94 -1.98
CA PRO A 99 -17.56 -2.73 -2.06
C PRO A 99 -17.27 -4.15 -2.53
#